data_AF-A0A6P2IV08-F1
#
_entry.id   AF-A0A6P2IV08-F1
#
_cell.length_a   1.000
_cell.length_b   1.000
_cell.length_c   1.000
_cell.angle_alpha   90.00
_cell.angle_beta   90.00
_cell.angle_gamma   90.00
#
_symmetry.space_group_name_H-M   'P 1'
#
loop_
_entity.id
_entity.type
_entity.pdbx_description
1 polymer ?
#
loop_
_entity_poly.entity_id
_entity_poly.type
_entity_poly.pdbx_seq_one_letter_code
_entity_poly.pdbx_strand_id
1 'polypeptide(L)'
;MDFRDISTVDELRDFLGSTTLIGIDSEYSPTMSILKKQFGAKGIHVNRWWVMTSPDWLCPACGRTKPKIVRLDQHHFLMGQLHEHHDHMRDLVRKTFLAEAVKRQVVVADDLAEKFAIRTAFGLSAYDNTVICSDCNYADAHAKRMAGTHQDFSFSPAEIRQFVEPRPNVGPHLINATIARKIWEEGRAIFAMRMAMVNRVAKMAASNFHWYQASEVTAARTEKRAKDIFSWTGLAELARRLGANGAPETLLYSTSVRRGNSASWRHKKTKRANKVPSEQDIQLLEGTRGKFWSRVGPDWHCECCERSRFQCVRPSGQSPWVFEVKEKVLYDPTVQRRCTVYDLCEDCSNVARHLAREALDTAEADLRDPSSIVSLAELSAVICPQPHSHHDVDNEKIDDLLHQLIDRISEFSES
;
A
#
# COMPACT_ATOMS: atom_id res chain seq x y z
N MET A 1 -15.39 13.99 10.40
CA MET A 1 -14.55 14.85 11.25
C MET A 1 -14.34 16.14 10.49
N ASP A 2 -15.03 17.18 10.92
CA ASP A 2 -14.88 18.50 10.33
C ASP A 2 -14.33 19.43 11.42
N PHE A 3 -13.11 19.91 11.22
CA PHE A 3 -12.47 20.85 12.14
C PHE A 3 -12.74 22.30 11.72
N ARG A 4 -13.47 22.54 10.62
CA ARG A 4 -13.69 23.89 10.05
C ARG A 4 -14.50 24.81 10.97
N ASP A 5 -15.32 24.23 11.86
CA ASP A 5 -16.16 24.98 12.78
C ASP A 5 -15.50 25.25 14.15
N ILE A 6 -14.28 24.72 14.38
CA ILE A 6 -13.52 24.92 15.62
C ILE A 6 -12.64 26.16 15.48
N SER A 7 -12.87 27.15 16.34
CA SER A 7 -12.21 28.45 16.29
C SER A 7 -11.16 28.63 17.39
N THR A 8 -11.21 27.85 18.47
CA THR A 8 -10.26 27.94 19.59
C THR A 8 -9.67 26.59 20.01
N VAL A 9 -8.56 26.64 20.75
CA VAL A 9 -7.91 25.43 21.31
C VAL A 9 -8.77 24.77 22.39
N ASP A 10 -9.53 25.55 23.15
CA ASP A 10 -10.40 25.01 24.19
C ASP A 10 -11.61 24.30 23.60
N GLU A 11 -12.23 24.86 22.55
CA GLU A 11 -13.26 24.17 21.76
C GLU A 11 -12.73 22.86 21.18
N LEU A 12 -11.48 22.84 20.68
CA LEU A 12 -10.84 21.63 20.20
C LEU A 12 -10.72 20.59 21.33
N ARG A 13 -10.28 20.99 22.52
CA ARG A 13 -10.12 20.07 23.66
C ARG A 13 -11.45 19.49 24.12
N ASP A 14 -12.50 20.31 24.20
CA ASP A 14 -13.84 19.88 24.58
C ASP A 14 -14.42 18.89 23.56
N PHE A 15 -14.23 19.19 22.26
CA PHE A 15 -14.59 18.28 21.18
C PHE A 15 -13.86 16.94 21.30
N LEU A 16 -12.54 16.96 21.55
CA LEU A 16 -11.72 15.75 21.69
C LEU A 16 -12.06 14.95 22.95
N GLY A 17 -12.54 15.59 24.01
CA GLY A 17 -12.98 14.95 25.25
C GLY A 17 -14.23 14.09 25.09
N SER A 18 -15.06 14.38 24.08
CA SER A 18 -16.33 13.71 23.81
C SER A 18 -16.35 12.88 22.53
N THR A 19 -15.38 13.12 21.63
CA THR A 19 -15.34 12.50 20.30
C THR A 19 -14.10 11.63 20.12
N THR A 20 -14.29 10.39 19.67
CA THR A 20 -13.16 9.53 19.28
C THR A 20 -12.73 9.85 17.85
N LEU A 21 -11.46 10.17 17.66
CA LEU A 21 -10.88 10.41 16.35
C LEU A 21 -10.62 9.09 15.61
N ILE A 22 -10.74 9.12 14.27
CA ILE A 22 -10.44 7.97 13.40
C ILE A 22 -9.04 8.16 12.80
N GLY A 23 -8.17 7.16 12.95
CA GLY A 23 -6.83 7.13 12.35
C GLY A 23 -5.74 7.91 13.11
N ILE A 24 -6.13 8.82 14.00
CA ILE A 24 -5.26 9.59 14.90
C ILE A 24 -5.84 9.58 16.31
N ASP A 25 -5.06 9.99 17.31
CA ASP A 25 -5.46 9.98 18.73
C ASP A 25 -5.00 11.26 19.42
N SER A 26 -5.36 11.43 20.69
CA SER A 26 -5.07 12.64 21.46
C SER A 26 -4.89 12.31 22.94
N GLU A 27 -4.09 13.12 23.65
CA GLU A 27 -4.06 13.07 25.11
C GLU A 27 -5.42 13.44 25.74
N TYR A 28 -6.26 14.18 25.00
CA TYR A 28 -7.60 14.58 25.43
C TYR A 28 -8.68 13.55 25.08
N SER A 29 -8.32 12.42 24.45
CA SER A 29 -9.33 11.45 24.00
C SER A 29 -10.08 10.80 25.18
N PRO A 30 -11.32 10.31 24.96
CA PRO A 30 -12.10 9.66 26.02
C PRO A 30 -11.34 8.48 26.64
N THR A 31 -10.66 7.69 25.81
CA THR A 31 -9.84 6.55 26.24
C THR A 31 -8.71 6.98 27.17
N MET A 32 -7.99 8.04 26.83
CA MET A 32 -6.89 8.53 27.67
C MET A 32 -7.38 9.11 28.99
N SER A 33 -8.54 9.77 28.98
CA SER A 33 -9.20 10.25 30.20
C SER A 33 -9.60 9.11 31.14
N ILE A 34 -10.12 7.99 30.60
CA ILE A 34 -10.44 6.79 31.38
C ILE A 34 -9.18 6.17 31.97
N LEU A 35 -8.13 5.98 31.16
CA LEU A 35 -6.86 5.40 31.62
C LEU A 35 -6.21 6.29 32.69
N LYS A 36 -6.23 7.62 32.53
CA LYS A 36 -5.69 8.55 33.53
C LYS A 36 -6.35 8.32 34.90
N LYS A 37 -7.69 8.17 34.94
CA LYS A 37 -8.43 7.89 36.16
C LYS A 37 -8.11 6.50 36.72
N GLN A 38 -8.11 5.47 35.87
CA GLN A 38 -7.83 4.09 36.26
C GLN A 38 -6.46 3.92 36.93
N PHE A 39 -5.44 4.63 36.43
CA PHE A 39 -4.08 4.58 36.97
C PHE A 39 -3.81 5.61 38.07
N GLY A 40 -4.79 6.44 38.44
CA GLY A 40 -4.60 7.52 39.42
C GLY A 40 -3.52 8.54 39.00
N ALA A 41 -3.36 8.79 37.71
CA ALA A 41 -2.27 9.60 37.17
C ALA A 41 -2.53 11.11 37.33
N LYS A 42 -1.47 11.87 37.63
CA LYS A 42 -1.51 13.35 37.76
C LYS A 42 -1.83 14.02 36.42
N GLY A 43 -1.25 13.51 35.34
CA GLY A 43 -1.41 13.98 33.98
C GLY A 43 -1.14 12.88 32.97
N ILE A 44 -1.11 13.24 31.69
CA ILE A 44 -0.81 12.34 30.57
C ILE A 44 0.50 12.82 29.94
N HIS A 45 1.34 11.87 29.55
CA HIS A 45 2.61 12.13 28.90
C HIS A 45 2.75 11.22 27.67
N VAL A 46 2.39 11.76 26.52
CA VAL A 46 2.47 11.09 25.21
C VAL A 46 3.28 11.94 24.24
N ASN A 47 3.57 11.43 23.03
CA ASN A 47 4.36 12.14 22.03
C ASN A 47 3.67 12.20 20.66
N ARG A 48 4.29 12.88 19.68
CA ARG A 48 3.74 13.02 18.32
C ARG A 48 3.35 11.70 17.67
N TRP A 49 4.09 10.62 17.91
CA TRP A 49 3.80 9.32 17.31
C TRP A 49 2.54 8.69 17.90
N TRP A 50 2.26 8.93 19.18
CA TRP A 50 0.98 8.58 19.77
C TRP A 50 -0.18 9.28 19.06
N VAL A 51 -0.07 10.60 18.85
CA VAL A 51 -1.11 11.40 18.18
C VAL A 51 -1.30 10.98 16.73
N MET A 52 -0.20 10.73 16.01
CA MET A 52 -0.21 10.32 14.59
C MET A 52 -0.60 8.85 14.34
N THR A 53 -1.01 8.12 15.38
CA THR A 53 -1.45 6.73 15.26
C THR A 53 -2.87 6.58 15.78
N SER A 54 -3.61 5.64 15.19
CA SER A 54 -4.99 5.37 15.56
C SER A 54 -5.13 4.91 17.03
N PRO A 55 -6.29 5.11 17.70
CA PRO A 55 -6.51 4.62 19.07
C PRO A 55 -6.42 3.10 19.20
N ASP A 56 -6.74 2.36 18.14
CA ASP A 56 -6.64 0.90 18.03
C ASP A 56 -5.26 0.39 17.60
N TRP A 57 -4.26 1.28 17.47
CA TRP A 57 -2.91 0.91 17.06
C TRP A 57 -2.33 -0.22 17.91
N LEU A 58 -1.76 -1.21 17.23
CA LEU A 58 -1.03 -2.33 17.81
C LEU A 58 0.46 -2.18 17.51
N CYS A 59 1.30 -2.43 18.51
CA CYS A 59 2.74 -2.46 18.29
C CYS A 59 3.11 -3.60 17.33
N PRO A 60 3.74 -3.33 16.17
CA PRO A 60 4.08 -4.37 15.20
C PRO A 60 5.16 -5.33 15.71
N ALA A 61 5.92 -4.95 16.74
CA ALA A 61 6.83 -5.84 17.45
C ALA A 61 6.11 -6.70 18.50
N CYS A 62 5.64 -6.11 19.61
CA CYS A 62 5.11 -6.90 20.73
C CYS A 62 3.59 -7.18 20.71
N GLY A 63 2.85 -6.63 19.75
CA GLY A 63 1.40 -6.84 19.62
C GLY A 63 0.53 -6.14 20.67
N ARG A 64 1.10 -5.40 21.62
CA ARG A 64 0.34 -4.64 22.63
C ARG A 64 -0.38 -3.45 21.99
N THR A 65 -1.62 -3.22 22.40
CA THR A 65 -2.42 -2.03 22.06
C THR A 65 -2.00 -0.83 22.92
N LYS A 66 -2.40 0.38 22.52
CA LYS A 66 -2.21 1.61 23.31
C LYS A 66 -2.60 1.46 24.80
N PRO A 67 -3.81 0.98 25.17
CA PRO A 67 -4.17 0.75 26.56
C PRO A 67 -3.27 -0.26 27.30
N LYS A 68 -2.60 -1.19 26.59
CA LYS A 68 -1.71 -2.19 27.17
C LYS A 68 -0.26 -1.70 27.31
N ILE A 69 0.12 -0.57 26.72
CA ILE A 69 1.49 -0.03 26.81
C ILE A 69 1.60 1.13 27.80
N VAL A 70 0.49 1.78 28.17
CA VAL A 70 0.51 2.89 29.13
C VAL A 70 0.92 2.42 30.52
N ARG A 71 1.65 3.26 31.26
CA ARG A 71 2.04 3.03 32.66
C ARG A 71 2.36 4.35 33.34
N LEU A 72 2.46 4.35 34.67
CA LEU A 72 2.95 5.52 35.39
C LEU A 72 4.45 5.70 35.15
N ASP A 73 4.87 6.94 34.91
CA ASP A 73 6.27 7.32 34.99
C ASP A 73 6.70 7.68 36.42
N GLN A 74 7.98 8.03 36.59
CA GLN A 74 8.56 8.41 37.88
C GLN A 74 7.92 9.67 38.52
N HIS A 75 7.17 10.46 37.75
CA HIS A 75 6.47 11.66 38.21
C HIS A 75 4.96 11.42 38.39
N HIS A 76 4.50 10.17 38.28
CA HIS A 76 3.10 9.75 38.32
C HIS A 76 2.23 10.32 37.18
N PHE A 77 2.83 10.58 36.02
CA PHE A 77 2.07 10.82 34.78
C PHE A 77 1.81 9.51 34.05
N LEU A 78 0.65 9.40 33.40
CA LEU A 78 0.32 8.28 32.53
C LEU A 78 1.13 8.42 31.24
N MET A 79 2.19 7.63 31.12
CA MET A 79 3.11 7.67 30.01
C MET A 79 2.72 6.67 28.92
N GLY A 80 2.71 7.15 27.68
CA GLY A 80 2.49 6.36 26.48
C GLY A 80 3.36 6.89 25.33
N GLN A 81 4.59 6.38 25.23
CA GLN A 81 5.53 6.82 24.20
C GLN A 81 5.72 5.77 23.10
N LEU A 82 5.69 6.25 21.87
CA LEU A 82 6.00 5.48 20.66
C LEU A 82 7.26 6.05 19.98
N HIS A 83 7.99 5.22 19.25
CA HIS A 83 9.25 5.59 18.61
C HIS A 83 9.27 5.11 17.17
N GLU A 84 9.84 5.91 16.27
CA GLU A 84 10.22 5.44 14.95
C GLU A 84 11.48 4.59 15.08
N HIS A 85 11.30 3.29 14.89
CA HIS A 85 12.38 2.32 14.84
C HIS A 85 12.85 2.15 13.41
N HIS A 86 14.15 2.27 13.20
CA HIS A 86 14.77 2.25 11.88
C HIS A 86 16.05 1.43 11.90
N ASP A 87 16.45 0.95 10.73
CA ASP A 87 17.77 0.37 10.54
C ASP A 87 18.81 1.51 10.47
N HIS A 88 19.95 1.36 11.16
CA HIS A 88 21.00 2.37 11.22
C HIS A 88 21.84 2.48 9.92
N MET A 89 21.53 1.73 8.85
CA MET A 89 22.23 1.84 7.56
C MET A 89 22.29 3.26 7.00
N ARG A 90 21.24 4.07 7.19
CA ARG A 90 21.26 5.49 6.75
C ARG A 90 22.35 6.30 7.44
N ASP A 91 22.43 6.19 8.77
CA ASP A 91 23.42 6.91 9.57
C ASP A 91 24.83 6.41 9.28
N LEU A 92 24.98 5.09 9.13
CA LEU A 92 26.24 4.46 8.83
C LEU A 92 26.78 4.87 7.45
N VAL A 93 25.94 4.88 6.41
CA VAL A 93 26.35 5.32 5.07
C VAL A 93 26.82 6.77 5.11
N ARG A 94 26.07 7.65 5.78
CA ARG A 94 26.45 9.05 5.94
C ARG A 94 27.78 9.22 6.67
N LYS A 95 27.93 8.55 7.82
CA LYS A 95 29.16 8.55 8.62
C LYS A 95 30.37 8.06 7.81
N THR A 96 30.21 6.97 7.07
CA THR A 96 31.27 6.37 6.26
C THR A 96 31.64 7.27 5.09
N PHE A 97 30.64 7.87 4.41
CA PHE A 97 30.87 8.85 3.35
C PHE A 97 31.71 10.04 3.83
N LEU A 98 31.32 10.66 4.96
CA LEU A 98 32.04 11.80 5.53
C LEU A 98 33.48 11.41 5.90
N ALA A 99 33.67 10.23 6.49
CA ALA A 99 35.00 9.73 6.83
C ALA A 99 35.88 9.48 5.58
N GLU A 100 35.33 8.93 4.51
CA GLU A 100 36.05 8.70 3.25
C GLU A 100 36.33 10.00 2.48
N ALA A 101 35.45 11.00 2.57
CA ALA A 101 35.65 12.31 1.96
C ALA A 101 36.84 13.05 2.60
N VAL A 102 36.92 13.07 3.93
CA VAL A 102 37.98 13.78 4.68
C VAL A 102 39.36 13.13 4.53
N LYS A 103 39.43 11.82 4.26
CA LYS A 103 40.71 11.13 3.99
C LYS A 103 41.40 11.57 2.70
N ARG A 104 40.70 12.28 1.81
CA ARG A 104 41.23 12.69 0.52
C ARG A 104 42.04 13.97 0.65
N GLN A 105 43.15 14.06 -0.09
CA GLN A 105 43.95 15.29 -0.18
C GLN A 105 43.13 16.47 -0.75
N VAL A 106 42.22 16.17 -1.67
CA VAL A 106 41.27 17.14 -2.24
C VAL A 106 39.85 16.57 -2.10
N VAL A 107 39.00 17.31 -1.40
CA VAL A 107 37.58 16.97 -1.25
C VAL A 107 36.84 17.40 -2.51
N VAL A 108 36.31 16.42 -3.25
CA VAL A 108 35.53 16.63 -4.49
C VAL A 108 34.04 16.33 -4.30
N ALA A 109 33.66 15.84 -3.12
CA ALA A 109 32.29 15.49 -2.79
C ALA A 109 31.46 16.75 -2.49
N ASP A 110 30.25 16.79 -3.04
CA ASP A 110 29.31 17.90 -2.88
C ASP A 110 27.98 17.41 -2.25
N ASP A 111 26.97 18.30 -2.21
CA ASP A 111 25.63 17.97 -1.71
C ASP A 111 24.93 16.87 -2.55
N LEU A 112 25.25 16.74 -3.84
CA LEU A 112 24.70 15.66 -4.68
C LEU A 112 25.30 14.31 -4.30
N ALA A 113 26.59 14.27 -3.94
CA ALA A 113 27.25 13.08 -3.43
C ALA A 113 26.65 12.60 -2.10
N GLU A 114 26.37 13.53 -1.18
CA GLU A 114 25.70 13.19 0.08
C GLU A 114 24.27 12.67 -0.17
N LYS A 115 23.51 13.34 -1.05
CA LYS A 115 22.16 12.89 -1.44
C LYS A 115 22.17 11.50 -2.06
N PHE A 116 23.12 11.22 -2.96
CA PHE A 116 23.29 9.89 -3.54
C PHE A 116 23.52 8.83 -2.45
N ALA A 117 24.47 9.07 -1.55
CA ALA A 117 24.78 8.15 -0.46
C ALA A 117 23.53 7.87 0.40
N ILE A 118 22.83 8.91 0.86
CA ILE A 118 21.61 8.76 1.68
C ILE A 118 20.51 7.99 0.92
N ARG A 119 20.32 8.25 -0.38
CA ARG A 119 19.29 7.55 -1.18
C ARG A 119 19.58 6.06 -1.33
N THR A 120 20.84 5.68 -1.49
CA THR A 120 21.21 4.26 -1.58
C THR A 120 21.01 3.51 -0.27
N ALA A 121 21.08 4.19 0.88
CA ALA A 121 20.92 3.57 2.19
C ALA A 121 19.54 2.89 2.36
N PHE A 122 18.49 3.42 1.74
CA PHE A 122 17.16 2.80 1.76
C PHE A 122 17.18 1.37 1.19
N GLY A 123 17.95 1.12 0.13
CA GLY A 123 18.09 -0.22 -0.45
C GLY A 123 18.99 -1.16 0.36
N LEU A 124 19.67 -0.66 1.39
CA LEU A 124 20.55 -1.43 2.27
C LEU A 124 19.92 -1.73 3.63
N SER A 125 18.85 -1.04 4.02
CA SER A 125 18.10 -1.32 5.25
C SER A 125 17.48 -2.72 5.24
N ALA A 126 17.50 -3.43 6.37
CA ALA A 126 16.85 -4.74 6.47
C ALA A 126 15.32 -4.66 6.56
N TYR A 127 14.78 -3.51 6.96
CA TYR A 127 13.36 -3.29 7.15
C TYR A 127 13.01 -1.80 7.05
N ASP A 128 11.74 -1.51 6.78
CA ASP A 128 11.21 -0.15 6.71
C ASP A 128 11.11 0.50 8.09
N ASN A 129 11.28 1.82 8.12
CA ASN A 129 11.02 2.62 9.32
C ASN A 129 9.62 2.33 9.86
N THR A 130 9.53 1.93 11.12
CA THR A 130 8.30 1.42 11.72
C THR A 130 8.09 2.04 13.09
N VAL A 131 6.89 2.53 13.37
CA VAL A 131 6.53 3.01 14.70
C VAL A 131 6.34 1.81 15.64
N ILE A 132 7.04 1.79 16.78
CA ILE A 132 6.93 0.76 17.83
C ILE A 132 6.76 1.40 19.21
N CYS A 133 6.39 0.60 20.22
CA CYS A 133 6.29 1.10 21.60
C CYS A 133 7.66 1.31 22.24
N SER A 134 7.74 2.21 23.23
CA SER A 134 8.99 2.52 23.94
C SER A 134 9.70 1.30 24.53
N ASP A 135 8.95 0.30 25.04
CA ASP A 135 9.57 -0.90 25.59
C ASP A 135 10.23 -1.78 24.53
N CYS A 136 9.67 -1.85 23.32
CA CYS A 136 10.30 -2.58 22.20
C CYS A 136 11.56 -1.85 21.72
N ASN A 137 11.52 -0.51 21.67
CA ASN A 137 12.68 0.30 21.33
C ASN A 137 13.81 0.12 22.37
N TYR A 138 13.45 0.05 23.65
CA TYR A 138 14.39 -0.28 24.72
C TYR A 138 14.93 -1.72 24.58
N ALA A 139 14.05 -2.67 24.25
CA ALA A 139 14.41 -4.07 24.11
C ALA A 139 15.43 -4.31 22.99
N ASP A 140 15.32 -3.62 21.84
CA ASP A 140 16.35 -3.65 20.79
C ASP A 140 17.72 -3.25 21.34
N ALA A 141 17.81 -2.05 21.95
CA ALA A 141 19.07 -1.55 22.49
C ALA A 141 19.69 -2.48 23.54
N HIS A 142 18.86 -3.11 24.38
CA HIS A 142 19.31 -4.01 25.43
C HIS A 142 19.72 -5.39 24.86
N ALA A 143 18.93 -5.94 23.94
CA ALA A 143 19.24 -7.20 23.26
C ALA A 143 20.56 -7.12 22.47
N LYS A 144 20.85 -5.98 21.83
CA LYS A 144 22.12 -5.74 21.13
C LYS A 144 23.34 -5.92 22.04
N ARG A 145 23.26 -5.36 23.26
CA ARG A 145 24.31 -5.50 24.28
C ARG A 145 24.46 -6.95 24.74
N MET A 146 23.35 -7.64 24.99
CA MET A 146 23.37 -9.05 25.44
C MET A 146 23.90 -10.01 24.37
N ALA A 147 23.57 -9.77 23.10
CA ALA A 147 23.97 -10.61 21.97
C ALA A 147 25.37 -10.27 21.41
N GLY A 148 25.99 -9.16 21.84
CA GLY A 148 27.28 -8.71 21.34
C GLY A 148 27.24 -8.35 19.85
N THR A 149 26.18 -7.65 19.42
CA THR A 149 26.00 -7.26 18.01
C THR A 149 26.97 -6.16 17.61
N HIS A 150 27.09 -5.92 16.30
CA HIS A 150 27.70 -4.68 15.81
C HIS A 150 26.91 -3.46 16.28
N GLN A 151 27.58 -2.31 16.49
CA GLN A 151 26.94 -1.08 16.99
C GLN A 151 25.85 -0.53 16.05
N ASP A 152 26.05 -0.72 14.75
CA ASP A 152 25.16 -0.26 13.67
C ASP A 152 24.13 -1.33 13.26
N PHE A 153 24.03 -2.43 14.02
CA PHE A 153 22.98 -3.43 13.84
C PHE A 153 21.71 -2.99 14.59
N SER A 154 20.55 -3.39 14.08
CA SER A 154 19.25 -3.27 14.75
C SER A 154 18.39 -4.48 14.42
N PHE A 155 17.63 -4.97 15.41
CA PHE A 155 16.64 -6.02 15.20
C PHE A 155 15.38 -5.43 14.56
N SER A 156 14.86 -6.05 13.52
CA SER A 156 13.57 -5.72 12.93
C SER A 156 12.41 -5.92 13.93
N PRO A 157 11.24 -5.30 13.74
CA PRO A 157 10.08 -5.55 14.61
C PRO A 157 9.69 -7.03 14.71
N ALA A 158 9.84 -7.79 13.62
CA ALA A 158 9.57 -9.22 13.60
C ALA A 158 10.59 -10.04 14.42
N GLU A 159 11.86 -9.62 14.44
CA GLU A 159 12.89 -10.22 15.29
C GLU A 159 12.70 -9.85 16.76
N ILE A 160 12.39 -8.59 17.06
CA ILE A 160 12.08 -8.13 18.44
C ILE A 160 10.98 -8.99 19.05
N ARG A 161 9.91 -9.26 18.28
CA ARG A 161 8.79 -10.12 18.72
C ARG A 161 9.24 -11.47 19.26
N GLN A 162 10.28 -12.06 18.68
CA GLN A 162 10.72 -13.42 19.02
C GLN A 162 11.40 -13.50 20.39
N PHE A 163 12.02 -12.41 20.85
CA PHE A 163 12.79 -12.41 22.09
C PHE A 163 12.18 -11.58 23.22
N VAL A 164 11.10 -10.83 23.00
CA VAL A 164 10.43 -10.06 24.06
C VAL A 164 9.24 -10.81 24.65
N GLU A 165 9.08 -10.69 25.97
CA GLU A 165 7.85 -11.12 26.64
C GLU A 165 6.98 -9.89 26.97
N PRO A 166 5.89 -9.66 26.22
CA PRO A 166 4.98 -8.56 26.50
C PRO A 166 4.12 -8.80 27.74
N ARG A 167 4.11 -7.83 28.65
CA ARG A 167 3.14 -7.74 29.74
C ARG A 167 2.34 -6.44 29.63
N PRO A 168 1.01 -6.47 29.83
CA PRO A 168 0.20 -5.26 29.86
C PRO A 168 0.64 -4.33 30.97
N ASN A 169 0.79 -3.03 30.66
CA ASN A 169 1.02 -1.93 31.60
C ASN A 169 2.30 -2.07 32.48
N VAL A 170 3.17 -3.01 32.12
CA VAL A 170 4.45 -3.28 32.78
C VAL A 170 5.55 -3.17 31.73
N GLY A 171 6.59 -2.41 32.05
CA GLY A 171 7.81 -2.29 31.25
C GLY A 171 9.03 -2.11 32.17
N PRO A 172 10.25 -2.33 31.67
CA PRO A 172 10.59 -2.77 30.31
C PRO A 172 10.23 -4.25 30.05
N HIS A 173 10.31 -4.69 28.79
CA HIS A 173 10.13 -6.10 28.43
C HIS A 173 11.20 -6.99 29.08
N LEU A 174 10.82 -8.22 29.44
CA LEU A 174 11.80 -9.29 29.64
C LEU A 174 12.34 -9.74 28.29
N ILE A 175 13.63 -10.04 28.23
CA ILE A 175 14.36 -10.34 26.98
C ILE A 175 14.98 -11.74 27.07
N ASN A 176 14.66 -12.57 26.09
CA ASN A 176 15.31 -13.86 25.89
C ASN A 176 16.64 -13.68 25.14
N ALA A 177 17.73 -13.58 25.89
CA ALA A 177 19.07 -13.34 25.35
C ALA A 177 19.54 -14.46 24.39
N THR A 178 19.10 -15.70 24.60
CA THR A 178 19.45 -16.84 23.73
C THR A 178 18.86 -16.67 22.33
N ILE A 179 17.59 -16.25 22.24
CA ILE A 179 16.95 -16.00 20.94
C ILE A 179 17.59 -14.79 20.25
N ALA A 180 17.83 -13.69 20.98
CA ALA A 180 18.48 -12.51 20.41
C ALA A 180 19.87 -12.84 19.83
N ARG A 181 20.66 -13.66 20.54
CA ARG A 181 21.97 -14.11 20.07
C ARG A 181 21.88 -15.02 18.84
N LYS A 182 20.92 -15.94 18.82
CA LYS A 182 20.67 -16.80 17.66
C LYS A 182 20.34 -15.97 16.41
N ILE A 183 19.43 -15.00 16.52
CA ILE A 183 19.07 -14.09 15.41
C ILE A 183 20.30 -13.34 14.89
N TRP A 184 21.15 -12.83 15.80
CA TRP A 184 22.39 -12.16 15.41
C TRP A 184 23.35 -13.10 14.68
N GLU A 185 23.56 -14.31 15.19
CA GLU A 185 24.45 -15.32 14.59
C GLU A 185 23.98 -15.68 13.17
N GLU A 186 22.68 -15.89 12.96
CA GLU A 186 22.09 -16.19 11.65
C GLU A 186 22.18 -14.99 10.68
N GLY A 187 21.95 -13.77 11.16
CA GLY A 187 21.97 -12.55 10.35
C GLY A 187 23.36 -11.98 10.07
N ARG A 188 24.41 -12.46 10.75
CA ARG A 188 25.76 -11.86 10.74
C ARG A 188 26.37 -11.76 9.35
N ALA A 189 26.25 -12.81 8.54
CA ALA A 189 26.82 -12.85 7.19
C ALA A 189 26.15 -11.82 6.27
N ILE A 190 24.81 -11.71 6.34
CA ILE A 190 24.04 -10.73 5.57
C ILE A 190 24.37 -9.30 6.01
N PHE A 191 24.48 -9.06 7.33
CA PHE A 191 24.91 -7.77 7.84
C PHE A 191 26.30 -7.39 7.32
N ALA A 192 27.27 -8.32 7.31
CA ALA A 192 28.60 -8.07 6.77
C ALA A 192 28.58 -7.71 5.26
N MET A 193 27.73 -8.37 4.46
CA MET A 193 27.55 -7.99 3.05
C MET A 193 26.99 -6.56 2.92
N ARG A 194 26.01 -6.18 3.73
CA ARG A 194 25.47 -4.82 3.76
C ARG A 194 26.56 -3.81 4.11
N MET A 195 27.38 -4.08 5.13
CA MET A 195 28.55 -3.24 5.48
C MET A 195 29.53 -3.07 4.31
N ALA A 196 29.80 -4.13 3.54
CA ALA A 196 30.67 -4.05 2.36
C ALA A 196 30.07 -3.15 1.27
N MET A 197 28.75 -3.24 1.05
CA MET A 197 28.04 -2.35 0.12
C MET A 197 28.06 -0.90 0.59
N VAL A 198 27.84 -0.64 1.89
CA VAL A 198 27.95 0.71 2.48
C VAL A 198 29.32 1.32 2.19
N ASN A 199 30.39 0.57 2.43
CA ASN A 199 31.76 1.04 2.15
C ASN A 199 31.97 1.37 0.66
N ARG A 200 31.44 0.55 -0.26
CA ARG A 200 31.56 0.77 -1.70
C ARG A 200 30.80 2.02 -2.15
N VAL A 201 29.56 2.18 -1.70
CA VAL A 201 28.73 3.36 -1.95
C VAL A 201 29.40 4.62 -1.42
N ALA A 202 29.85 4.60 -0.16
CA ALA A 202 30.47 5.74 0.50
C ALA A 202 31.73 6.22 -0.25
N LYS A 203 32.60 5.29 -0.68
CA LYS A 203 33.80 5.61 -1.46
C LYS A 203 33.48 6.22 -2.82
N MET A 204 32.47 5.69 -3.50
CA MET A 204 32.01 6.20 -4.80
C MET A 204 31.38 7.59 -4.69
N ALA A 205 30.61 7.83 -3.64
CA ALA A 205 30.07 9.14 -3.32
C ALA A 205 31.21 10.14 -2.99
N ALA A 206 32.14 9.74 -2.10
CA ALA A 206 33.28 10.57 -1.71
C ALA A 206 34.22 10.91 -2.87
N SER A 207 34.24 10.08 -3.92
CA SER A 207 34.99 10.33 -5.15
C SER A 207 34.24 11.15 -6.20
N ASN A 208 33.00 11.55 -5.92
CA ASN A 208 32.07 12.14 -6.88
C ASN A 208 31.93 11.30 -8.17
N PHE A 209 32.07 9.97 -8.06
CA PHE A 209 31.94 9.03 -9.17
C PHE A 209 30.56 8.34 -9.13
N HIS A 210 29.52 9.13 -8.86
CA HIS A 210 28.14 8.65 -8.78
C HIS A 210 27.33 9.14 -9.99
N TRP A 211 26.26 8.43 -10.30
CA TRP A 211 25.37 8.76 -11.44
C TRP A 211 24.15 9.61 -11.04
N TYR A 212 24.04 10.03 -9.77
CA TYR A 212 22.88 10.79 -9.31
C TYR A 212 22.83 12.19 -9.93
N GLN A 213 21.67 12.54 -10.47
CA GLN A 213 21.37 13.86 -11.00
C GLN A 213 20.07 14.34 -10.35
N ALA A 214 20.12 15.51 -9.71
CA ALA A 214 18.93 16.11 -9.12
C ALA A 214 18.12 16.86 -10.19
N SER A 215 16.81 16.66 -10.22
CA SER A 215 15.90 17.52 -10.98
C SER A 215 15.67 18.83 -10.23
N GLU A 216 15.62 19.96 -10.93
CA GLU A 216 15.29 21.28 -10.35
C GLU A 216 13.89 21.30 -9.71
N VAL A 217 12.93 20.67 -10.40
CA VAL A 217 11.57 20.45 -9.92
C VAL A 217 11.24 18.97 -10.07
N THR A 218 10.95 18.32 -8.94
CA THR A 218 10.52 16.92 -8.94
C THR A 218 9.04 16.81 -9.26
N ALA A 219 8.61 15.68 -9.83
CA ALA A 219 7.20 15.39 -10.04
C ALA A 219 6.37 15.55 -8.75
N ALA A 220 6.88 15.04 -7.62
CA ALA A 220 6.21 15.17 -6.32
C ALA A 220 6.01 16.64 -5.89
N ARG A 221 6.95 17.54 -6.21
CA ARG A 221 6.80 18.98 -5.94
C ARG A 221 5.72 19.60 -6.83
N THR A 222 5.69 19.23 -8.11
CA THR A 222 4.64 19.66 -9.05
C THR A 222 3.27 19.18 -8.60
N GLU A 223 3.14 17.91 -8.25
CA GLU A 223 1.89 17.32 -7.74
C GLU A 223 1.41 17.99 -6.46
N LYS A 224 2.31 18.24 -5.49
CA LYS A 224 1.94 18.94 -4.25
C LYS A 224 1.41 20.34 -4.55
N ARG A 225 2.14 21.12 -5.36
CA ARG A 225 1.71 22.46 -5.77
C ARG A 225 0.37 22.43 -6.49
N ALA A 226 0.16 21.46 -7.38
CA ALA A 226 -1.11 21.30 -8.09
C ALA A 226 -2.25 20.98 -7.11
N LYS A 227 -2.06 20.06 -6.15
CA LYS A 227 -3.04 19.75 -5.11
C LYS A 227 -3.41 20.97 -4.26
N ASP A 228 -2.42 21.76 -3.86
CA ASP A 228 -2.66 22.99 -3.10
C ASP A 228 -3.51 23.98 -3.92
N ILE A 229 -3.19 24.17 -5.21
CA ILE A 229 -3.97 25.02 -6.13
C ILE A 229 -5.38 24.46 -6.30
N PHE A 230 -5.54 23.16 -6.57
CA PHE A 230 -6.84 22.52 -6.77
C PHE A 230 -7.73 22.63 -5.53
N SER A 231 -7.15 22.56 -4.33
CA SER A 231 -7.87 22.78 -3.08
C SER A 231 -8.29 24.24 -2.92
N TRP A 232 -7.37 25.18 -3.16
CA TRP A 232 -7.62 26.61 -2.98
C TRP A 232 -8.65 27.17 -3.98
N THR A 233 -8.65 26.69 -5.23
CA THR A 233 -9.60 27.12 -6.26
C THR A 233 -10.95 26.42 -6.16
N GLY A 234 -11.10 25.43 -5.28
CA GLY A 234 -12.31 24.59 -5.20
C GLY A 234 -12.41 23.54 -6.31
N LEU A 235 -11.42 23.40 -7.20
CA LEU A 235 -11.44 22.39 -8.25
C LEU A 235 -11.47 20.97 -7.69
N ALA A 236 -10.82 20.73 -6.54
CA ALA A 236 -10.90 19.46 -5.83
C ALA A 236 -12.32 19.12 -5.35
N GLU A 237 -13.10 20.13 -4.93
CA GLU A 237 -14.50 19.95 -4.55
C GLU A 237 -15.39 19.69 -5.77
N LEU A 238 -15.19 20.46 -6.84
CA LEU A 238 -15.92 20.26 -8.09
C LEU A 238 -15.68 18.86 -8.66
N ALA A 239 -14.43 18.39 -8.64
CA ALA A 239 -14.07 17.04 -9.04
C ALA A 239 -14.80 15.96 -8.24
N ARG A 240 -14.97 16.14 -6.92
CA ARG A 240 -15.76 15.21 -6.10
C ARG A 240 -17.23 15.22 -6.51
N ARG A 241 -17.82 16.40 -6.71
CA ARG A 241 -19.22 16.55 -7.12
C ARG A 241 -19.52 15.95 -8.50
N LEU A 242 -18.58 16.04 -9.42
CA LEU A 242 -18.71 15.51 -10.78
C LEU A 242 -18.19 14.07 -10.93
N GLY A 243 -17.88 13.38 -9.83
CA GLY A 243 -17.48 11.97 -9.85
C GLY A 243 -16.04 11.69 -10.35
N ALA A 244 -15.17 12.71 -10.43
CA ALA A 244 -13.78 12.57 -10.86
C ALA A 244 -12.83 12.03 -9.75
N ASN A 245 -13.38 11.42 -8.68
CA ASN A 245 -12.72 10.52 -7.71
C ASN A 245 -11.27 10.84 -7.31
N GLY A 246 -10.98 12.10 -6.97
CA GLY A 246 -9.65 12.47 -6.44
C GLY A 246 -8.58 12.73 -7.50
N ALA A 247 -8.98 12.88 -8.78
CA ALA A 247 -8.13 13.33 -9.87
C ALA A 247 -8.66 14.64 -10.50
N PRO A 248 -8.61 15.79 -9.79
CA PRO A 248 -9.21 17.03 -10.27
C PRO A 248 -8.66 17.51 -11.61
N GLU A 249 -7.42 17.17 -11.92
CA GLU A 249 -6.77 17.47 -13.18
C GLU A 249 -7.52 16.89 -14.38
N THR A 250 -8.26 15.78 -14.25
CA THR A 250 -8.97 15.16 -15.38
C THR A 250 -10.16 16.01 -15.87
N LEU A 251 -10.59 17.00 -15.10
CA LEU A 251 -11.56 18.00 -15.57
C LEU A 251 -10.94 19.02 -16.53
N LEU A 252 -9.60 19.16 -16.53
CA LEU A 252 -8.87 20.18 -17.27
C LEU A 252 -8.27 19.66 -18.59
N TYR A 253 -8.35 18.36 -18.85
CA TYR A 253 -7.89 17.78 -20.11
C TYR A 253 -8.73 16.55 -20.49
N SER A 254 -8.83 16.29 -21.79
CA SER A 254 -9.45 15.06 -22.27
C SER A 254 -8.54 13.87 -21.99
N THR A 255 -9.00 12.94 -21.16
CA THR A 255 -8.32 11.66 -20.89
C THR A 255 -8.31 10.72 -22.11
N SER A 256 -9.12 11.02 -23.14
CA SER A 256 -9.29 10.19 -24.35
C SER A 256 -9.39 11.03 -25.62
N VAL A 257 -8.28 11.70 -25.99
CA VAL A 257 -8.18 12.54 -27.21
C VAL A 257 -8.49 11.76 -28.50
N ARG A 258 -8.30 10.43 -28.49
CA ARG A 258 -8.65 9.53 -29.58
C ARG A 258 -9.61 8.45 -29.06
N ARG A 259 -10.90 8.77 -28.94
CA ARG A 259 -11.92 7.73 -28.81
C ARG A 259 -11.99 7.00 -30.14
N GLY A 260 -11.42 5.79 -30.20
CA GLY A 260 -11.66 4.88 -31.32
C GLY A 260 -13.12 4.45 -31.33
N ASN A 261 -13.56 3.81 -32.42
CA ASN A 261 -14.88 3.19 -32.47
C ASN A 261 -15.05 2.24 -31.26
N SER A 262 -16.18 2.33 -30.56
CA SER A 262 -16.50 1.54 -29.38
C SER A 262 -16.44 0.03 -29.66
N ALA A 263 -16.64 -0.42 -30.91
CA ALA A 263 -16.48 -1.80 -31.37
C ALA A 263 -15.03 -2.24 -31.64
N SER A 264 -14.04 -1.35 -31.54
CA SER A 264 -12.65 -1.68 -31.94
C SER A 264 -11.98 -2.78 -31.11
N TRP A 265 -12.43 -3.01 -29.87
CA TRP A 265 -11.86 -4.01 -28.96
C TRP A 265 -12.05 -5.45 -29.45
N ARG A 266 -13.15 -5.74 -30.18
CA ARG A 266 -13.53 -7.09 -30.65
C ARG A 266 -13.02 -7.44 -32.05
N HIS A 267 -12.45 -6.47 -32.79
CA HIS A 267 -11.91 -6.70 -34.13
C HIS A 267 -10.42 -7.08 -34.15
N LYS A 268 -9.70 -6.85 -33.05
CA LYS A 268 -8.27 -7.19 -32.94
C LYS A 268 -8.12 -8.61 -32.39
N LYS A 269 -7.78 -9.57 -33.26
CA LYS A 269 -7.51 -10.94 -32.82
C LYS A 269 -6.41 -11.00 -31.77
N THR A 270 -6.71 -11.68 -30.66
CA THR A 270 -5.73 -11.95 -29.62
C THR A 270 -4.68 -12.95 -30.12
N LYS A 271 -3.41 -12.66 -29.88
CA LYS A 271 -2.33 -13.63 -30.12
C LYS A 271 -2.37 -14.71 -29.05
N ARG A 272 -2.39 -15.98 -29.47
CA ARG A 272 -2.19 -17.11 -28.56
C ARG A 272 -0.82 -17.01 -27.89
N ALA A 273 -0.78 -17.31 -26.61
CA ALA A 273 0.46 -17.38 -25.87
C ALA A 273 1.30 -18.55 -26.38
N ASN A 274 2.56 -18.24 -26.67
CA ASN A 274 3.56 -19.24 -27.07
C ASN A 274 4.38 -19.72 -25.86
N LYS A 275 4.05 -19.28 -24.65
CA LYS A 275 4.75 -19.59 -23.40
C LYS A 275 3.73 -20.02 -22.36
N VAL A 276 4.15 -20.96 -21.52
CA VAL A 276 3.43 -21.45 -20.35
C VAL A 276 4.30 -21.13 -19.13
N PRO A 277 3.74 -20.65 -18.01
CA PRO A 277 4.51 -20.34 -16.82
C PRO A 277 5.12 -21.62 -16.22
N SER A 278 6.39 -21.55 -15.85
CA SER A 278 7.07 -22.58 -15.06
C SER A 278 6.63 -22.55 -13.59
N GLU A 279 6.98 -23.58 -12.82
CA GLU A 279 6.73 -23.58 -11.39
C GLU A 279 7.45 -22.43 -10.67
N GLN A 280 8.68 -22.12 -11.08
CA GLN A 280 9.45 -21.00 -10.54
C GLN A 280 8.81 -19.65 -10.87
N ASP A 281 8.20 -19.52 -12.07
CA ASP A 281 7.44 -18.32 -12.43
C ASP A 281 6.23 -18.10 -11.51
N ILE A 282 5.54 -19.19 -11.16
CA ILE A 282 4.39 -19.14 -10.23
C ILE A 282 4.86 -18.77 -8.82
N GLN A 283 5.95 -19.36 -8.33
CA GLN A 283 6.53 -19.01 -7.03
C GLN A 283 6.96 -17.52 -6.98
N LEU A 284 7.56 -17.02 -8.06
CA LEU A 284 7.93 -15.60 -8.16
C LEU A 284 6.69 -14.69 -8.19
N LEU A 285 5.65 -15.07 -8.93
CA LEU A 285 4.38 -14.35 -8.99
C LEU A 285 3.70 -14.29 -7.62
N GLU A 286 3.70 -15.38 -6.87
CA GLU A 286 3.16 -15.44 -5.50
C GLU A 286 3.96 -14.54 -4.55
N GLY A 287 5.29 -14.60 -4.58
CA GLY A 287 6.14 -13.79 -3.70
C GLY A 287 6.14 -12.29 -4.00
N THR A 288 5.95 -11.89 -5.26
CA THR A 288 6.07 -10.47 -5.68
C THR A 288 4.73 -9.79 -5.96
N ARG A 289 3.70 -10.55 -6.35
CA ARG A 289 2.38 -10.05 -6.77
C ARG A 289 1.22 -10.96 -6.31
N GLY A 290 1.44 -11.74 -5.26
CA GLY A 290 0.52 -12.79 -4.81
C GLY A 290 -0.83 -12.33 -4.27
N LYS A 291 -1.11 -11.04 -4.10
CA LYS A 291 -2.36 -10.56 -3.48
C LYS A 291 -3.63 -11.14 -4.13
N PHE A 292 -3.65 -11.29 -5.45
CA PHE A 292 -4.78 -11.91 -6.17
C PHE A 292 -4.66 -13.43 -6.20
N TRP A 293 -3.44 -13.95 -6.30
CA TRP A 293 -3.15 -15.39 -6.27
C TRP A 293 -3.63 -16.04 -4.97
N SER A 294 -3.37 -15.40 -3.83
CA SER A 294 -3.75 -15.85 -2.49
C SER A 294 -5.22 -15.58 -2.15
N ARG A 295 -5.93 -14.74 -2.93
CA ARG A 295 -7.36 -14.46 -2.72
C ARG A 295 -8.23 -15.68 -3.03
N VAL A 296 -7.78 -16.53 -3.95
CA VAL A 296 -8.53 -17.69 -4.43
C VAL A 296 -7.77 -18.99 -4.19
N GLY A 297 -8.51 -20.06 -3.88
CA GLY A 297 -7.93 -21.38 -3.62
C GLY A 297 -7.29 -22.03 -4.85
N PRO A 298 -6.56 -23.14 -4.67
CA PRO A 298 -5.94 -23.90 -5.77
C PRO A 298 -6.99 -24.46 -6.75
N ASP A 299 -8.19 -24.79 -6.26
CA ASP A 299 -9.29 -25.36 -7.06
C ASP A 299 -10.19 -24.30 -7.70
N TRP A 300 -9.81 -23.02 -7.62
CA TRP A 300 -10.61 -21.95 -8.20
C TRP A 300 -10.61 -22.02 -9.73
N HIS A 301 -11.80 -21.87 -10.29
CA HIS A 301 -12.07 -21.73 -11.70
C HIS A 301 -12.91 -20.48 -11.92
N CYS A 302 -12.67 -19.78 -13.03
CA CYS A 302 -13.48 -18.62 -13.39
C CYS A 302 -14.91 -19.06 -13.74
N GLU A 303 -15.93 -18.56 -13.03
CA GLU A 303 -17.34 -18.93 -13.26
C GLU A 303 -17.86 -18.59 -14.66
N CYS A 304 -17.16 -17.70 -15.39
CA CYS A 304 -17.54 -17.30 -16.75
C CYS A 304 -16.89 -18.16 -17.84
N CYS A 305 -15.57 -18.39 -17.75
CA CYS A 305 -14.78 -19.02 -18.82
C CYS A 305 -14.19 -20.39 -18.44
N GLU A 306 -14.45 -20.84 -17.22
CA GLU A 306 -14.03 -22.12 -16.64
C GLU A 306 -12.52 -22.36 -16.57
N ARG A 307 -11.69 -21.38 -16.98
CA ARG A 307 -10.24 -21.47 -16.83
C ARG A 307 -9.89 -21.60 -15.36
N SER A 308 -9.04 -22.57 -15.06
CA SER A 308 -8.38 -22.71 -13.76
C SER A 308 -7.54 -21.48 -13.43
N ARG A 309 -7.23 -21.32 -12.15
CA ARG A 309 -6.28 -20.30 -11.67
C ARG A 309 -4.97 -20.28 -12.47
N PHE A 310 -4.41 -21.45 -12.78
CA PHE A 310 -3.18 -21.58 -13.56
C PHE A 310 -3.35 -21.11 -15.01
N GLN A 311 -4.44 -21.51 -15.68
CA GLN A 311 -4.71 -21.12 -17.07
C GLN A 311 -4.99 -19.62 -17.24
N CYS A 312 -5.38 -18.92 -16.17
CA CYS A 312 -5.55 -17.47 -16.15
C CYS A 312 -4.23 -16.69 -16.04
N VAL A 313 -3.11 -17.35 -15.72
CA VAL A 313 -1.79 -16.70 -15.63
C VAL A 313 -1.29 -16.40 -17.04
N ARG A 314 -1.05 -15.13 -17.36
CA ARG A 314 -0.64 -14.70 -18.70
C ARG A 314 0.45 -13.61 -18.67
N PRO A 315 1.22 -13.40 -19.75
CA PRO A 315 2.18 -12.31 -19.80
C PRO A 315 1.50 -10.94 -19.85
N SER A 316 2.25 -9.91 -19.44
CA SER A 316 1.88 -8.50 -19.58
C SER A 316 3.05 -7.69 -20.12
N GLY A 317 2.79 -6.47 -20.59
CA GLY A 317 3.87 -5.58 -21.06
C GLY A 317 4.85 -5.15 -19.96
N GLN A 318 4.44 -5.22 -18.69
CA GLN A 318 5.22 -4.75 -17.55
C GLN A 318 5.79 -5.90 -16.70
N SER A 319 5.36 -7.14 -16.92
CA SER A 319 5.76 -8.30 -16.11
C SER A 319 5.62 -9.60 -16.87
N PRO A 320 6.56 -10.56 -16.65
CA PRO A 320 6.55 -11.85 -17.34
C PRO A 320 5.23 -12.61 -17.18
N TRP A 321 4.62 -12.53 -16.00
CA TRP A 321 3.37 -13.20 -15.67
C TRP A 321 2.52 -12.32 -14.75
N VAL A 322 1.21 -12.34 -14.97
CA VAL A 322 0.20 -11.68 -14.14
C VAL A 322 -1.00 -12.61 -13.95
N PHE A 323 -1.63 -12.50 -12.78
CA PHE A 323 -2.88 -13.15 -12.44
C PHE A 323 -3.68 -12.18 -11.59
N GLU A 324 -4.89 -11.83 -12.04
CA GLU A 324 -5.79 -10.95 -11.31
C GLU A 324 -7.21 -11.50 -11.37
N VAL A 325 -7.91 -11.41 -10.23
CA VAL A 325 -9.34 -11.69 -10.09
C VAL A 325 -10.02 -10.38 -9.73
N LYS A 326 -11.11 -10.07 -10.42
CA LYS A 326 -11.88 -8.83 -10.25
C LYS A 326 -13.32 -9.16 -9.89
N GLU A 327 -13.82 -8.45 -8.90
CA GLU A 327 -15.25 -8.40 -8.61
C GLU A 327 -15.98 -7.63 -9.71
N LYS A 328 -17.06 -8.22 -10.20
CA LYS A 328 -17.92 -7.62 -11.22
C LYS A 328 -19.38 -7.75 -10.86
N VAL A 329 -20.08 -6.62 -10.86
CA VAL A 329 -21.54 -6.56 -10.81
C VAL A 329 -22.07 -6.88 -12.19
N LEU A 330 -22.84 -7.97 -12.30
CA LEU A 330 -23.46 -8.44 -13.53
C LEU A 330 -24.98 -8.51 -13.37
N TYR A 331 -25.70 -8.41 -14.48
CA TYR A 331 -27.15 -8.54 -14.53
C TYR A 331 -27.60 -9.93 -14.06
N ASP A 332 -28.59 -9.96 -13.18
CA ASP A 332 -29.20 -11.19 -12.70
C ASP A 332 -30.70 -10.96 -12.47
N PRO A 333 -31.59 -11.40 -13.39
CA PRO A 333 -33.02 -11.15 -13.28
C PRO A 333 -33.68 -11.92 -12.13
N THR A 334 -33.00 -12.88 -11.51
CA THR A 334 -33.57 -13.76 -10.48
C THR A 334 -33.52 -13.15 -9.08
N VAL A 335 -32.72 -12.10 -8.89
CA VAL A 335 -32.53 -11.45 -7.58
C VAL A 335 -33.22 -10.08 -7.53
N GLN A 336 -33.66 -9.68 -6.34
CA GLN A 336 -34.46 -8.46 -6.14
C GLN A 336 -33.75 -7.17 -6.63
N ARG A 337 -32.42 -7.10 -6.52
CA ARG A 337 -31.61 -5.96 -6.99
C ARG A 337 -31.24 -6.05 -8.47
N ARG A 338 -31.71 -7.07 -9.18
CA ARG A 338 -31.41 -7.39 -10.58
C ARG A 338 -29.92 -7.53 -10.91
N CYS A 339 -29.06 -7.70 -9.91
CA CYS A 339 -27.61 -7.72 -10.06
C CYS A 339 -26.96 -8.64 -9.01
N THR A 340 -25.94 -9.38 -9.42
CA THR A 340 -25.12 -10.27 -8.57
C THR A 340 -23.64 -9.94 -8.77
N VAL A 341 -22.83 -10.11 -7.72
CA VAL A 341 -21.38 -9.88 -7.78
C VAL A 341 -20.65 -11.20 -8.01
N TYR A 342 -19.79 -11.22 -9.02
CA TYR A 342 -18.98 -12.39 -9.40
C TYR A 342 -17.49 -12.09 -9.30
N ASP A 343 -16.70 -13.08 -8.88
CA ASP A 343 -15.24 -13.05 -8.92
C ASP A 343 -14.75 -13.65 -10.24
N LEU A 344 -14.38 -12.80 -11.18
CA LEU A 344 -13.99 -13.19 -12.54
C LEU A 344 -12.50 -13.04 -12.77
N CYS A 345 -11.94 -13.86 -13.67
CA CYS A 345 -10.60 -13.59 -14.19
C CYS A 345 -10.57 -12.21 -14.88
N GLU A 346 -9.40 -11.57 -14.88
CA GLU A 346 -9.20 -10.25 -15.49
C GLU A 346 -9.68 -10.15 -16.95
N ASP A 347 -9.54 -11.24 -17.71
CA ASP A 347 -9.92 -11.22 -19.12
C ASP A 347 -11.45 -11.21 -19.30
N CYS A 348 -12.20 -12.03 -18.55
CA CYS A 348 -13.68 -11.97 -18.54
C CYS A 348 -14.18 -10.60 -18.06
N SER A 349 -13.56 -10.08 -16.99
CA SER A 349 -13.86 -8.76 -16.44
C SER A 349 -13.67 -7.65 -17.48
N ASN A 350 -12.63 -7.74 -18.32
CA ASN A 350 -12.39 -6.79 -19.40
C ASN A 350 -13.41 -6.91 -20.53
N VAL A 351 -13.75 -8.12 -20.97
CA VAL A 351 -14.79 -8.33 -21.99
C VAL A 351 -16.13 -7.76 -21.52
N ALA A 352 -16.56 -8.07 -20.29
CA ALA A 352 -17.80 -7.54 -19.71
C ALA A 352 -17.81 -6.00 -19.68
N ARG A 353 -16.67 -5.39 -19.35
CA ARG A 353 -16.52 -3.92 -19.34
C ARG A 353 -16.58 -3.33 -20.75
N HIS A 354 -15.97 -3.98 -21.74
CA HIS A 354 -15.94 -3.48 -23.10
C HIS A 354 -17.29 -3.63 -23.79
N LEU A 355 -17.92 -4.80 -23.67
CA LEU A 355 -19.25 -5.07 -24.19
C LEU A 355 -20.29 -4.08 -23.65
N ALA A 356 -20.32 -3.89 -22.33
CA ALA A 356 -21.22 -2.94 -21.71
C ALA A 356 -20.99 -1.49 -22.18
N ARG A 357 -19.73 -1.07 -22.32
CA ARG A 357 -19.40 0.27 -22.81
C ARG A 357 -19.81 0.48 -24.26
N GLU A 358 -19.67 -0.54 -25.10
CA GLU A 358 -20.13 -0.47 -26.48
C GLU A 358 -21.65 -0.27 -26.58
N ALA A 359 -22.43 -0.99 -25.76
CA ALA A 359 -23.88 -0.79 -25.67
C ALA A 359 -24.24 0.62 -25.15
N LEU A 360 -23.58 1.09 -24.08
CA LEU A 360 -23.81 2.41 -23.50
C LEU A 360 -23.45 3.55 -24.45
N ASP A 361 -22.30 3.46 -25.13
CA ASP A 361 -21.89 4.45 -26.14
C ASP A 361 -22.89 4.50 -27.30
N THR A 362 -23.47 3.36 -27.68
CA THR A 362 -24.49 3.28 -28.75
C THR A 362 -25.83 3.86 -28.32
N ALA A 363 -26.21 3.65 -27.06
CA ALA A 363 -27.44 4.19 -26.46
C ALA A 363 -27.31 5.65 -25.98
N GLU A 364 -26.13 6.26 -26.10
CA GLU A 364 -25.78 7.57 -25.53
C GLU A 364 -26.13 7.69 -24.03
N ALA A 365 -25.93 6.60 -23.28
CA ALA A 365 -26.25 6.48 -21.87
C ALA A 365 -25.00 6.32 -21.00
N ASP A 366 -25.12 6.60 -19.70
CA ASP A 366 -24.05 6.37 -18.72
C ASP A 366 -24.61 5.68 -17.47
N LEU A 367 -23.88 4.69 -16.96
CA LEU A 367 -24.25 3.92 -15.78
C LEU A 367 -23.07 3.89 -14.82
N ARG A 368 -23.38 3.99 -13.52
CA ARG A 368 -22.37 3.90 -12.45
C ARG A 368 -21.56 2.60 -12.52
N ASP A 369 -22.23 1.49 -12.80
CA ASP A 369 -21.64 0.16 -12.93
C ASP A 369 -21.92 -0.41 -14.33
N PRO A 370 -21.14 -0.06 -15.37
CA PRO A 370 -21.47 -0.40 -16.75
C PRO A 370 -21.79 -1.88 -16.99
N SER A 371 -21.05 -2.79 -16.35
CA SER A 371 -21.23 -4.23 -16.53
C SER A 371 -22.55 -4.79 -15.95
N SER A 372 -23.32 -4.00 -15.20
CA SER A 372 -24.59 -4.43 -14.59
C SER A 372 -25.70 -4.73 -15.59
N ILE A 373 -25.50 -4.41 -16.88
CA ILE A 373 -26.42 -4.75 -17.96
C ILE A 373 -26.09 -6.08 -18.62
N VAL A 374 -24.95 -6.71 -18.32
CA VAL A 374 -24.53 -7.98 -18.95
C VAL A 374 -24.67 -9.10 -17.92
N SER A 375 -25.34 -10.20 -18.27
CA SER A 375 -25.42 -11.38 -17.40
C SER A 375 -24.22 -12.32 -17.58
N LEU A 376 -24.00 -13.20 -16.60
CA LEU A 376 -22.91 -14.19 -16.65
C LEU A 376 -23.05 -15.13 -17.86
N ALA A 377 -24.27 -15.57 -18.15
CA ALA A 377 -24.56 -16.49 -19.26
C ALA A 377 -24.30 -15.84 -20.62
N GLU A 378 -24.75 -14.60 -20.82
CA GLU A 378 -24.49 -13.82 -22.04
C GLU A 378 -22.98 -13.61 -22.24
N LEU A 379 -22.27 -13.25 -21.16
CA LEU A 379 -20.82 -13.07 -21.21
C LEU A 379 -20.08 -14.36 -21.56
N SER A 380 -20.48 -15.49 -20.99
CA SER A 380 -19.88 -16.80 -21.28
C SER A 380 -20.10 -17.20 -22.74
N ALA A 381 -21.29 -16.92 -23.30
CA ALA A 381 -21.65 -17.30 -24.66
C ALA A 381 -20.80 -16.61 -25.75
N VAL A 382 -20.31 -15.39 -25.49
CA VAL A 382 -19.50 -14.60 -26.44
C VAL A 382 -17.99 -14.80 -26.27
N ILE A 383 -17.53 -15.34 -25.13
CA ILE A 383 -16.11 -15.50 -24.84
C ILE A 383 -15.58 -16.79 -25.46
N CYS A 384 -14.48 -16.68 -26.19
CA CYS A 384 -13.66 -17.82 -26.62
C CYS A 384 -12.43 -17.93 -25.71
N PRO A 385 -12.44 -18.83 -24.70
CA PRO A 385 -11.34 -18.95 -23.75
C PRO A 385 -10.04 -19.40 -24.40
N GLN A 386 -8.93 -18.79 -23.98
CA GLN A 386 -7.58 -19.16 -24.39
C GLN A 386 -6.71 -19.26 -23.15
N PRO A 387 -6.05 -20.41 -22.88
CA PRO A 387 -5.08 -20.50 -21.79
C PRO A 387 -3.94 -19.49 -21.97
N HIS A 388 -3.51 -18.90 -20.86
CA HIS A 388 -2.35 -18.02 -20.76
C HIS A 388 -2.38 -16.78 -21.68
N SER A 389 -3.55 -16.43 -22.20
CA SER A 389 -3.76 -15.35 -23.17
C SER A 389 -5.02 -14.57 -22.82
N HIS A 390 -5.20 -13.40 -23.44
CA HIS A 390 -6.51 -12.75 -23.42
C HIS A 390 -7.56 -13.63 -24.13
N HIS A 391 -8.83 -13.41 -23.82
CA HIS A 391 -9.92 -14.01 -24.56
C HIS A 391 -9.95 -13.51 -26.00
N ASP A 392 -10.39 -14.38 -26.91
CA ASP A 392 -10.99 -13.93 -28.17
C ASP A 392 -12.51 -13.87 -27.98
N VAL A 393 -13.24 -13.27 -28.91
CA VAL A 393 -14.70 -13.17 -28.81
C VAL A 393 -15.40 -13.52 -30.12
N ASP A 394 -16.65 -13.95 -30.00
CA ASP A 394 -17.54 -14.26 -31.11
C ASP A 394 -18.33 -13.00 -31.51
N ASN A 395 -17.91 -12.35 -32.61
CA ASN A 395 -18.49 -11.08 -33.04
C ASN A 395 -19.96 -11.20 -33.47
N GLU A 396 -20.36 -12.33 -34.08
CA GLU A 396 -21.76 -12.52 -34.51
C GLU A 396 -22.69 -12.54 -33.30
N LYS A 397 -22.31 -13.28 -32.26
CA LYS A 397 -23.08 -13.32 -31.01
C LYS A 397 -23.07 -11.99 -30.26
N ILE A 398 -22.00 -11.21 -30.35
CA ILE A 398 -21.98 -9.88 -29.76
C ILE A 398 -22.97 -8.97 -30.49
N ASP A 399 -22.99 -8.98 -31.82
CA ASP A 399 -23.93 -8.14 -32.59
C ASP A 399 -25.39 -8.46 -32.24
N ASP A 400 -25.75 -9.75 -32.12
CA ASP A 400 -27.08 -10.18 -31.68
C ASP A 400 -27.41 -9.74 -30.24
N LEU A 401 -26.42 -9.77 -29.36
CA LEU A 401 -26.58 -9.41 -27.95
C LEU A 401 -26.70 -7.90 -27.73
N LEU A 402 -26.01 -7.08 -28.54
CA LEU A 402 -25.99 -5.62 -28.37
C LEU A 402 -27.40 -5.01 -28.39
N HIS A 403 -28.28 -5.48 -29.28
CA HIS A 403 -29.67 -5.03 -29.33
C HIS A 403 -30.40 -5.23 -28.00
N GLN A 404 -30.24 -6.41 -27.39
CA GLN A 404 -30.86 -6.74 -26.11
C GLN A 404 -30.28 -5.91 -24.95
N LEU A 405 -28.98 -5.60 -24.99
CA LEU A 405 -28.34 -4.75 -24.00
C LEU A 405 -28.82 -3.30 -24.09
N ILE A 406 -29.02 -2.77 -25.31
CA ILE A 406 -29.54 -1.42 -25.54
C ILE A 406 -30.98 -1.28 -25.04
N ASP A 407 -31.84 -2.26 -25.33
CA ASP A 407 -33.21 -2.28 -24.81
C ASP A 407 -33.21 -2.30 -23.27
N ARG A 408 -32.34 -3.13 -22.67
CA ARG A 408 -32.18 -3.23 -21.21
C ARG A 408 -31.72 -1.93 -20.57
N ILE A 409 -30.88 -1.13 -21.22
CA ILE A 409 -30.45 0.19 -20.71
C ILE A 409 -31.65 1.13 -20.52
N SER A 410 -32.65 1.05 -21.40
CA SER A 410 -33.85 1.89 -21.31
C SER A 410 -34.65 1.57 -20.04
N GLU A 411 -34.74 0.31 -19.65
CA GLU A 411 -35.41 -0.12 -18.40
C GLU A 411 -34.68 0.39 -17.13
N PHE A 412 -33.34 0.49 -17.18
CA PHE A 412 -32.53 1.03 -16.08
C PHE A 412 -32.61 2.55 -15.94
N SER A 413 -33.06 3.27 -16.98
CA SER A 413 -33.15 4.74 -16.99
C SER A 413 -34.50 5.25 -16.47
N GLU A 414 -35.52 4.38 -16.41
CA GLU A 414 -36.87 4.68 -15.91
C GLU A 414 -37.09 4.31 -14.42
N SER A 415 -36.05 3.78 -13.75
CA SER A 415 -36.08 3.38 -12.32
C SER A 415 -35.09 4.19 -11.48
#